data_AF-A0A7Y3UL38-F1
#
_entry.id   AF-A0A7Y3UL38-F1
#
_cell.length_a   1.000
_cell.length_b   1.000
_cell.length_c   1.000
_cell.angle_alpha   90.00
_cell.angle_beta   90.00
_cell.angle_gamma   90.00
#
_symmetry.space_group_name_H-M   'P 1'
#
loop_
_entity.id
_entity.type
_entity.pdbx_description
1 polymer ?
#
loop_
_entity_poly.entity_id
_entity_poly.type
_entity_poly.pdbx_seq_one_letter_code
_entity_poly.pdbx_strand_id
1 'polypeptide(L)' 'MYSSEALSTIFQRIVQFEEDVKTLYDDCIDKLDDTIIVEILQSISNEEKGHIELAKNLMTIIQEDFLKEAREKEG' A
#
# COMPACT_ATOMS: atom_id res chain seq x y z
N MET A 1 -11.69 -2.83 18.69
CA MET A 1 -10.54 -1.99 18.29
C MET A 1 -9.39 -2.95 17.99
N TYR A 2 -8.68 -2.79 16.87
CA TYR A 2 -7.55 -3.66 16.52
C TYR A 2 -6.31 -3.27 17.35
N SER A 3 -5.44 -4.22 17.67
CA SER A 3 -4.12 -3.92 18.25
C SER A 3 -3.18 -3.35 17.18
N SER A 4 -2.13 -2.64 17.60
CA SER A 4 -1.11 -2.12 16.68
C SER A 4 -0.48 -3.23 15.83
N GLU A 5 -0.19 -4.40 16.43
CA GLU A 5 0.30 -5.58 15.70
C GLU A 5 -0.69 -6.09 14.64
N ALA A 6 -1.99 -6.13 14.98
CA ALA A 6 -3.03 -6.54 14.05
C ALA A 6 -3.15 -5.54 12.90
N LEU A 7 -3.07 -4.23 13.18
CA LEU A 7 -3.07 -3.18 12.17
C LEU A 7 -1.83 -3.28 11.27
N SER A 8 -0.63 -3.44 11.82
CA SER A 8 0.59 -3.64 11.02
C SER A 8 0.47 -4.84 10.08
N THR A 9 -0.07 -5.96 10.57
CA THR A 9 -0.29 -7.15 9.74
C THR A 9 -1.29 -6.91 8.62
N ILE A 10 -2.38 -6.19 8.91
CA ILE A 10 -3.41 -5.83 7.91
C ILE A 10 -2.79 -4.92 6.84
N PHE A 11 -2.11 -3.85 7.23
CA PHE A 11 -1.52 -2.91 6.28
C PHE A 11 -0.38 -3.51 5.46
N GLN A 12 0.39 -4.44 6.02
CA GLN A 12 1.39 -5.17 5.25
C GLN A 12 0.75 -6.03 4.15
N ARG A 13 -0.40 -6.66 4.43
CA ARG A 13 -1.16 -7.40 3.41
C ARG A 13 -1.78 -6.49 2.35
N ILE A 14 -2.26 -5.31 2.76
CA ILE A 14 -2.77 -4.30 1.83
C ILE A 14 -1.66 -3.86 0.88
N VAL A 15 -0.47 -3.51 1.40
CA VAL A 15 0.67 -3.12 0.56
C VAL A 15 1.00 -4.21 -0.47
N GLN A 16 1.09 -5.47 -0.04
CA GLN A 16 1.35 -6.58 -0.95
C GLN A 16 0.28 -6.70 -2.04
N PHE A 17 -1.00 -6.58 -1.66
CA PHE A 17 -2.10 -6.65 -2.61
C PHE A 17 -2.02 -5.54 -3.66
N GLU A 18 -1.79 -4.29 -3.24
CA GLU A 18 -1.67 -3.17 -4.18
C GLU A 18 -0.43 -3.29 -5.08
N GLU A 19 0.69 -3.80 -4.55
CA GLU A 19 1.90 -4.08 -5.34
C GLU A 19 1.65 -5.18 -6.40
N ASP A 20 0.91 -6.23 -6.05
CA ASP A 20 0.54 -7.30 -6.97
C ASP A 20 -0.40 -6.78 -8.07
N VAL A 21 -1.43 -6.01 -7.71
CA VAL A 21 -2.38 -5.42 -8.66
C VAL A 21 -1.68 -4.44 -9.60
N LYS A 22 -0.82 -3.57 -9.06
CA LYS A 22 -0.02 -2.65 -9.87
C LYS A 22 0.84 -3.42 -10.88
N THR A 23 1.50 -4.49 -10.46
CA THR A 23 2.31 -5.33 -11.34
C THR A 23 1.48 -5.95 -12.46
N LEU A 24 0.25 -6.40 -12.16
CA LEU A 24 -0.65 -6.90 -13.20
C LEU A 24 -1.01 -5.84 -14.24
N TYR A 25 -1.24 -4.59 -13.82
CA TYR A 25 -1.51 -3.51 -14.76
C TYR A 25 -0.29 -3.14 -15.59
N ASP A 26 0.89 -3.02 -14.99
CA ASP A 26 2.15 -2.75 -15.70
C ASP A 26 2.43 -3.86 -16.75
N ASP A 27 2.27 -5.13 -16.38
CA ASP A 27 2.43 -6.27 -17.28
C ASP A 27 1.44 -6.28 -18.45
N CYS A 28 0.25 -5.71 -18.27
CA CYS A 28 -0.74 -5.56 -19.32
C CYS A 28 -0.37 -4.42 -20.27
N ILE A 29 0.07 -3.28 -19.73
CA ILE A 29 0.48 -2.10 -20.51
C ILE A 29 1.61 -2.47 -21.49
N ASP A 30 2.59 -3.24 -21.03
CA ASP A 30 3.75 -3.66 -21.84
C ASP A 30 3.39 -4.56 -23.04
N LYS A 31 2.17 -5.11 -23.08
CA LYS A 31 1.71 -6.09 -24.09
C LYS A 31 0.63 -5.54 -25.03
N LEU A 32 0.19 -4.30 -24.84
CA LEU A 32 -0.92 -3.70 -25.57
C LEU A 32 -0.44 -2.62 -26.53
N ASP A 33 -0.93 -2.67 -27.77
CA ASP A 33 -0.68 -1.64 -28.79
C ASP A 33 -1.77 -0.54 -28.79
N ASP A 34 -2.95 -0.81 -28.23
CA ASP A 34 -4.06 0.14 -28.18
C ASP A 34 -3.75 1.26 -27.18
N THR A 35 -3.46 2.44 -27.72
CA THR A 35 -3.04 3.61 -26.95
C THR A 35 -4.11 4.08 -25.96
N ILE A 36 -5.40 3.96 -26.29
CA ILE A 36 -6.49 4.37 -25.39
C ILE A 36 -6.55 3.43 -24.19
N ILE A 37 -6.43 2.12 -24.44
CA ILE A 37 -6.42 1.13 -23.35
C ILE A 37 -5.18 1.32 -22.48
N VAL A 38 -4.01 1.54 -23.09
CA VAL A 38 -2.76 1.82 -22.36
C VAL A 38 -2.91 3.04 -21.45
N GLU A 39 -3.48 4.15 -21.93
CA GLU A 39 -3.70 5.35 -21.12
C GLU A 39 -4.60 5.09 -19.91
N ILE A 40 -5.69 4.32 -20.10
CA ILE A 40 -6.60 3.94 -19.01
C ILE A 40 -5.89 3.08 -17.98
N LEU A 41 -5.18 2.03 -18.41
CA LEU A 41 -4.46 1.14 -17.49
C LEU A 41 -3.34 1.86 -16.77
N GLN A 42 -2.65 2.79 -17.44
CA GLN A 42 -1.61 3.60 -16.83
C GLN A 42 -2.19 4.51 -15.73
N SER A 43 -3.38 5.09 -15.95
CA SER A 43 -4.07 5.87 -14.93
C SER A 43 -4.37 5.02 -13.69
N ILE A 44 -4.88 3.80 -13.89
CA ILE A 44 -5.20 2.89 -12.77
C ILE A 44 -3.92 2.45 -12.04
N SER A 45 -2.87 2.05 -12.76
CA SER A 45 -1.57 1.69 -12.15
C SER A 45 -0.99 2.85 -11.31
N ASN A 46 -1.21 4.10 -11.72
CA ASN A 46 -0.81 5.27 -10.95
C ASN A 46 -1.65 5.47 -9.68
N GLU A 47 -2.95 5.15 -9.71
CA GLU A 47 -3.80 5.16 -8.50
C GLU A 47 -3.31 4.13 -7.47
N GLU A 48 -2.97 2.92 -7.91
CA GLU A 48 -2.44 1.89 -7.00
C GLU A 48 -1.11 2.29 -6.37
N LYS A 49 -0.26 3.02 -7.11
CA LYS A 49 0.95 3.62 -6.52
C LYS A 49 0.62 4.58 -5.35
N GLY A 50 -0.46 5.36 -5.49
CA GLY A 50 -0.96 6.21 -4.41
C GLY A 50 -1.46 5.42 -3.20
N HIS A 51 -2.18 4.32 -3.44
CA HIS A 51 -2.64 3.41 -2.37
C HIS A 51 -1.45 2.78 -1.61
N ILE A 52 -0.43 2.32 -2.33
CA ILE A 52 0.81 1.77 -1.73
C ILE A 52 1.49 2.81 -0.83
N GLU A 53 1.63 4.05 -1.30
CA GLU A 53 2.26 5.12 -0.53
C GLU A 53 1.45 5.47 0.72
N LEU A 54 0.12 5.58 0.60
CA LEU A 54 -0.76 5.82 1.73
C LEU A 54 -0.68 4.69 2.78
N ALA A 55 -0.70 3.43 2.35
CA ALA A 55 -0.61 2.28 3.24
C ALA A 55 0.74 2.24 3.97
N LYS A 56 1.86 2.53 3.27
CA LYS A 56 3.20 2.63 3.88
C LYS A 56 3.27 3.76 4.92
N ASN A 57 2.67 4.92 4.62
CA ASN A 57 2.60 6.03 5.58
C ASN A 57 1.81 5.67 6.83
N LEU A 58 0.67 4.96 6.68
CA LEU A 58 -0.13 4.49 7.81
C LEU A 58 0.64 3.47 8.67
N MET A 59 1.42 2.57 8.05
CA MET A 59 2.29 1.64 8.79
C MET A 59 3.30 2.38 9.67
N THR A 60 3.94 3.44 9.15
CA THR A 60 4.87 4.27 9.91
C THR A 60 4.18 4.89 11.14
N ILE A 61 2.99 5.46 10.95
CA ILE A 61 2.22 6.06 12.05
C ILE A 61 1.87 5.03 13.13
N ILE A 62 1.40 3.84 12.74
CA ILE A 62 1.08 2.75 13.67
C ILE A 62 2.32 2.33 14.48
N GLN A 63 3.48 2.28 13.83
CA GLN A 63 4.73 1.90 14.48
C GLN A 63 5.23 2.97 15.45
N GLU A 64 5.11 4.25 15.09
CA GLU A 64 5.44 5.37 15.98
C GLU A 64 4.54 5.41 17.22
N ASP A 65 3.24 5.17 17.05
CA ASP A 65 2.28 5.12 18.14
C ASP A 65 2.58 3.96 19.11
N PHE A 66 2.88 2.77 18.56
CA PHE A 66 3.32 1.62 19.36
C PHE A 66 4.60 1.91 20.16
N LEU A 67 5.60 2.55 19.55
CA LEU A 67 6.84 2.92 20.24
C LEU A 67 6.63 3.99 21.31
N LYS A 68 5.62 4.84 21.16
CA LYS A 68 5.24 5.82 22.18
C LYS A 68 4.59 5.13 23.37
N GLU A 69 3.61 4.26 23.15
CA GLU A 69 2.96 3.51 24.22
C GLU A 69 3.93 2.65 25.04
N ALA A 70 4.91 2.02 24.37
CA ALA A 70 5.92 1.20 25.05
C ALA A 70 6.77 2.04 26.04
N ARG A 71 7.20 3.23 25.62
CA ARG A 71 7.99 4.16 26.45
C ARG A 71 7.21 4.70 27.64
N GLU A 72 5.90 4.93 27.49
CA GLU A 72 5.04 5.41 28.57
C GLU A 72 4.73 4.33 29.62
N LYS A 73 4.91 3.04 29.30
CA LYS A 73 4.71 1.92 30.24
C LYS A 73 5.97 1.56 31.04
N GLU A 74 7.14 2.03 30.61
CA GLU A 74 8.44 1.76 31.24
C GLU A 74 8.92 2.88 32.19
N GLY A 75 8.27 4.05 32.19
CA GLY A 75 8.57 5.20 33.06
C GLY A 75 7.56 5.41 34.19
#